data_AF-A0A7J9X8W8-F1
#
_entry.id   AF-A0A7J9X8W8-F1
#
_cell.length_a   1.000
_cell.length_b   1.000
_cell.length_c   1.000
_cell.angle_alpha   90.00
_cell.angle_beta   90.00
_cell.angle_gamma   90.00
#
_symmetry.space_group_name_H-M   'P 1'
#
loop_
_entity.id
_entity.type
_entity.pdbx_description
1 polymer ?
#
loop_
_entity_poly.entity_id
_entity_poly.type
_entity_poly.pdbx_seq_one_letter_code
_entity_poly.pdbx_strand_id
1 'polypeptide(L)'
;MTASAYESHRTRSARVSLRLRWEQVDRHRRLVYVALGGLVLGGAMAVFGLPPIDMHGPLHRFFGIMDPLCGGTRGVRYAMRGEWGLAWAYNPVSIPLVVGAIALVARHAVGKLSGRWLNVRLALPRWVLILLIVLPLVVLEINQQLHAALLMGP
;
A
#
# COMPACT_ATOMS: atom_id res chain seq x y z
N MET A 1 16.20 -42.49 37.02
CA MET A 1 16.76 -42.36 35.66
C MET A 1 15.79 -41.53 34.84
N THR A 2 16.18 -40.29 34.57
CA THR A 2 15.40 -39.18 34.04
C THR A 2 15.80 -38.90 32.59
N ALA A 3 14.89 -39.03 31.64
CA ALA A 3 15.03 -38.44 30.31
C ALA A 3 13.67 -38.40 29.56
N SER A 4 12.60 -37.94 30.22
CA SER A 4 11.37 -37.51 29.53
C SER A 4 11.43 -35.99 29.35
N ALA A 5 12.44 -35.52 28.60
CA ALA A 5 12.74 -34.11 28.42
C ALA A 5 13.00 -33.77 26.95
N TYR A 6 12.19 -34.35 26.04
CA TYR A 6 12.21 -33.99 24.63
C TYR A 6 10.80 -33.78 24.06
N GLU A 7 9.86 -33.39 24.92
CA GLU A 7 8.56 -32.92 24.50
C GLU A 7 8.57 -31.39 24.42
N SER A 8 8.10 -30.89 23.28
CA SER A 8 7.75 -29.49 23.03
C SER A 8 8.82 -28.56 22.45
N HIS A 9 9.47 -28.97 21.36
CA HIS A 9 9.55 -28.05 20.22
C HIS A 9 8.12 -27.88 19.65
N ARG A 10 7.29 -27.16 20.42
CA ARG A 10 5.99 -26.66 19.99
C ARG A 10 6.30 -25.66 18.89
N THR A 11 6.38 -26.15 17.66
CA THR A 11 6.28 -25.35 16.45
C THR A 11 5.10 -24.41 16.69
N ARG A 12 5.42 -23.13 16.94
CA ARG A 12 4.42 -22.05 16.94
C ARG A 12 3.89 -22.05 15.52
N SER A 13 2.84 -22.84 15.31
CA SER A 13 2.11 -22.95 14.07
C SER A 13 1.89 -21.52 13.60
N ALA A 14 2.58 -21.19 12.51
CA ALA A 14 2.58 -19.92 11.83
C ALA A 14 1.20 -19.71 11.18
N ARG A 15 0.13 -19.71 11.98
CA ARG A 15 -1.22 -19.60 11.46
C ARG A 15 -1.48 -18.15 11.08
N VAL A 16 -1.84 -17.98 9.82
CA VAL A 16 -2.55 -16.80 9.35
C VAL A 16 -3.87 -16.72 10.11
N SER A 17 -4.15 -15.60 10.76
CA SER A 17 -5.47 -15.35 11.33
C SER A 17 -5.93 -13.94 11.02
N LEU A 18 -7.16 -13.84 10.52
CA LEU A 18 -7.87 -12.60 10.29
C LEU A 18 -9.04 -12.56 11.27
N ARG A 19 -9.10 -11.52 12.10
CA ARG A 19 -10.22 -11.28 13.02
C ARG A 19 -10.84 -9.93 12.70
N LEU A 20 -12.13 -9.96 12.38
CA LEU A 20 -12.96 -8.78 12.18
C LEU A 20 -13.85 -8.61 13.42
N ARG A 21 -13.82 -7.43 14.04
CA ARG A 21 -14.63 -7.13 15.22
C ARG A 21 -15.25 -5.75 15.13
N TRP A 22 -16.54 -5.64 15.40
CA TRP A 22 -17.19 -4.35 15.58
C TRP A 22 -17.07 -3.94 17.04
N GLU A 23 -16.34 -2.86 17.31
CA GLU A 23 -16.05 -2.38 18.67
C GLU A 23 -16.37 -0.88 18.75
N GLN A 24 -16.69 -0.37 19.95
CA GLN A 24 -16.98 1.07 20.15
C GLN A 24 -15.73 1.96 20.02
N VAL A 25 -14.53 1.37 20.04
CA VAL A 25 -13.26 2.11 19.97
C VAL A 25 -12.60 1.87 18.61
N ASP A 26 -12.26 2.95 17.91
CA ASP A 26 -11.49 2.88 16.67
C ASP A 26 -10.00 2.63 16.96
N ARG A 27 -9.52 1.40 16.70
CA ARG A 27 -8.10 1.05 16.85
C ARG A 27 -7.23 1.58 15.70
N HIS A 28 -7.85 2.05 14.61
CA HIS A 28 -7.19 2.42 13.36
C HIS A 28 -7.24 3.92 13.08
N ARG A 29 -7.59 4.74 14.09
CA ARG A 29 -7.79 6.20 13.95
C ARG A 29 -6.62 6.93 13.28
N ARG A 30 -5.37 6.51 13.54
CA ARG A 30 -4.18 7.12 12.91
C ARG A 30 -4.15 6.93 11.40
N LEU A 31 -4.61 5.77 10.91
CA LEU A 31 -4.63 5.46 9.47
C LEU A 31 -5.58 6.37 8.70
N VAL A 32 -6.64 6.86 9.35
CA VAL A 32 -7.59 7.80 8.75
C VAL A 32 -6.93 9.14 8.47
N TYR A 33 -6.11 9.66 9.41
CA TYR A 33 -5.40 10.92 9.18
C TYR A 33 -4.37 10.79 8.06
N VAL A 34 -3.67 9.66 7.98
CA VAL A 34 -2.75 9.36 6.87
C VAL A 34 -3.50 9.26 5.55
N ALA A 35 -4.64 8.55 5.52
CA ALA A 35 -5.48 8.43 4.33
C ALA A 35 -6.04 9.77 3.88
N LEU A 36 -6.54 10.61 4.80
CA LEU A 36 -7.03 11.95 4.49
C LEU A 36 -5.91 12.82 3.93
N GLY A 37 -4.73 12.83 4.56
CA GLY A 37 -3.57 13.57 4.06
C GLY A 37 -3.20 13.11 2.64
N GLY A 38 -3.09 11.80 2.42
CA GLY A 38 -2.79 11.24 1.11
C GLY A 38 -3.82 11.58 0.04
N LEU A 39 -5.12 11.53 0.37
CA LEU A 39 -6.20 11.90 -0.54
C LEU A 39 -6.19 13.41 -0.84
N VAL A 40 -5.91 14.26 0.14
CA VAL A 40 -5.78 15.71 -0.07
C VAL A 40 -4.62 16.01 -1.01
N LEU A 41 -3.43 15.43 -0.77
CA LEU A 41 -2.27 15.59 -1.66
C LEU A 41 -2.55 15.02 -3.06
N GLY A 42 -3.13 13.83 -3.16
CA GLY A 42 -3.51 13.20 -4.42
C GLY A 42 -4.53 14.03 -5.21
N GLY A 43 -5.53 14.58 -4.52
CA GLY A 43 -6.54 15.46 -5.09
C GLY A 43 -5.94 16.78 -5.57
N ALA A 44 -5.05 17.37 -4.78
CA ALA A 44 -4.30 18.56 -5.19
C ALA A 44 -3.49 18.28 -6.48
N MET A 45 -2.79 17.14 -6.57
CA MET A 45 -2.08 16.76 -7.80
C MET A 45 -3.02 16.51 -8.99
N ALA A 46 -4.23 16.00 -8.72
CA ALA A 46 -5.26 15.80 -9.74
C ALA A 46 -5.79 17.12 -10.30
N VAL A 47 -5.93 18.16 -9.48
CA VAL A 47 -6.46 19.47 -9.88
C VAL A 47 -5.35 20.38 -10.43
N PHE A 48 -4.26 20.55 -9.69
CA PHE A 48 -3.21 21.53 -9.97
C PHE A 48 -2.05 20.96 -10.82
N GLY A 49 -2.01 19.63 -11.01
CA GLY A 49 -0.88 18.97 -11.66
C GLY A 49 0.21 18.55 -10.68
N LEU A 50 1.28 17.96 -11.21
CA LEU A 50 2.41 17.48 -10.39
C LEU A 50 3.32 18.66 -10.02
N PRO A 51 3.95 18.63 -8.83
CA PRO A 51 4.97 19.61 -8.50
C PRO A 51 6.09 19.58 -9.56
N PRO A 52 6.62 20.73 -10.00
CA PRO A 52 7.65 20.83 -11.04
C PRO A 52 9.03 20.50 -10.48
N ILE A 53 9.11 19.41 -9.71
CA ILE A 53 10.33 18.91 -9.11
C ILE A 53 10.61 17.57 -9.79
N ASP A 54 11.83 17.43 -10.31
CA ASP A 54 12.30 16.16 -10.84
C ASP A 54 12.35 15.15 -9.69
N MET A 55 11.38 14.23 -9.66
CA MET A 55 11.26 13.20 -8.62
C MET A 55 12.03 11.92 -8.97
N HIS A 56 12.79 11.92 -10.07
CA HIS A 56 13.65 10.80 -10.40
C HIS A 56 14.77 10.66 -9.36
N GLY A 57 14.93 9.45 -8.82
CA GLY A 57 16.03 9.14 -7.91
C GLY A 57 17.40 9.29 -8.59
N PRO A 58 18.49 9.49 -7.83
CA PRO A 58 19.84 9.54 -8.39
C PRO A 58 20.20 8.25 -9.17
N LEU A 59 19.67 7.09 -8.77
CA LEU A 59 19.82 5.83 -9.51
C LEU A 59 19.23 5.90 -10.93
N HIS A 60 18.06 6.52 -11.09
CA HIS A 60 17.44 6.78 -12.39
C HIS A 60 18.30 7.72 -13.24
N ARG A 61 18.85 8.78 -12.61
CA ARG A 61 19.64 9.81 -13.29
C ARG A 61 21.03 9.34 -13.73
N PHE A 62 21.65 8.44 -12.98
CA PHE A 62 23.04 8.00 -13.24
C PHE A 62 23.13 6.61 -13.89
N PHE A 63 22.15 5.71 -13.66
CA PHE A 63 22.24 4.31 -14.07
C PHE A 63 21.03 3.84 -14.91
N GLY A 64 20.00 4.67 -15.09
CA GLY A 64 18.80 4.29 -15.88
C GLY A 64 17.96 3.18 -15.24
N ILE A 65 18.16 2.90 -13.95
CA ILE A 65 17.41 1.87 -13.20
C ILE A 65 16.11 2.51 -12.69
N MET A 66 14.97 1.87 -13.01
CA MET A 66 13.65 2.31 -12.54
C MET A 66 13.34 1.67 -11.20
N ASP A 67 13.16 2.47 -10.14
CA ASP A 67 12.74 1.94 -8.84
C ASP A 67 11.28 1.42 -8.89
N PRO A 68 10.85 0.49 -8.01
CA PRO A 68 9.52 -0.11 -8.05
C PRO A 68 8.35 0.88 -7.91
N LEU A 69 8.62 2.04 -7.32
CA LEU A 69 7.65 3.12 -7.11
C LEU A 69 7.77 4.23 -8.15
N CYS A 70 8.61 4.07 -9.18
CA CYS A 70 8.70 4.99 -10.31
C CYS A 70 7.30 5.15 -10.94
N GLY A 71 7.00 6.36 -11.39
CA GLY A 71 5.66 6.72 -11.86
C GLY A 71 4.56 6.75 -10.80
N GLY A 72 4.85 6.50 -9.50
CA GLY A 72 3.85 6.41 -8.44
C GLY A 72 3.00 7.67 -8.27
N THR A 73 3.60 8.85 -8.34
CA THR A 73 2.88 10.14 -8.24
C THR A 73 1.98 10.40 -9.44
N ARG A 74 2.46 10.13 -10.66
CA ARG A 74 1.64 10.15 -11.89
C ARG A 74 0.49 9.14 -11.80
N GLY A 75 0.77 7.92 -11.37
CA GLY A 75 -0.22 6.87 -11.15
C GLY A 75 -1.31 7.29 -10.16
N VAL A 76 -0.94 7.83 -9.00
CA VAL A 76 -1.90 8.33 -8.00
C VAL A 76 -2.75 9.46 -8.57
N ARG A 77 -2.15 10.41 -9.30
CA ARG A 77 -2.89 11.48 -9.98
C ARG A 77 -3.95 10.91 -10.93
N TYR A 78 -3.59 9.94 -11.78
CA TYR A 78 -4.53 9.32 -12.72
C TYR A 78 -5.60 8.51 -12.00
N ALA A 79 -5.25 7.77 -10.95
CA ALA A 79 -6.21 7.03 -10.13
C ALA A 79 -7.22 7.99 -9.46
N MET A 80 -6.77 9.13 -8.96
CA MET A 80 -7.64 10.17 -8.37
C MET A 80 -8.56 10.84 -9.39
N ARG A 81 -8.20 10.83 -10.68
CA ARG A 81 -9.06 11.28 -11.80
C ARG A 81 -10.01 10.19 -12.33
N GLY A 82 -9.89 8.96 -11.84
CA GLY A 82 -10.63 7.81 -12.38
C GLY A 82 -10.08 7.28 -13.71
N GLU A 83 -8.89 7.71 -14.12
CA GLU A 83 -8.22 7.28 -15.36
C GLU A 83 -7.44 5.98 -15.10
N TRP A 84 -8.15 4.90 -14.77
CA TRP A 84 -7.57 3.65 -14.26
C TRP A 84 -6.55 2.98 -15.19
N GLY A 85 -6.77 3.04 -16.50
CA GLY A 85 -5.83 2.49 -17.49
C GLY A 85 -4.48 3.20 -17.45
N LEU A 86 -4.49 4.54 -17.32
CA LEU A 86 -3.27 5.32 -17.17
C LEU A 86 -2.64 5.11 -15.79
N ALA A 87 -3.45 5.03 -14.74
CA ALA A 87 -2.96 4.69 -13.40
C ALA A 87 -2.22 3.34 -13.38
N TRP A 88 -2.77 2.34 -14.06
CA TRP A 88 -2.15 1.03 -14.23
C TRP A 88 -0.84 1.11 -15.03
N ALA A 89 -0.86 1.80 -16.17
CA ALA A 89 0.32 1.94 -17.02
C ALA A 89 1.49 2.63 -16.30
N TYR A 90 1.21 3.66 -15.50
CA TYR A 90 2.24 4.36 -14.74
C TYR A 90 2.69 3.61 -13.49
N ASN A 91 1.74 3.19 -12.64
CA ASN A 91 2.06 2.41 -11.45
C ASN A 91 0.83 1.65 -10.93
N PRO A 92 0.74 0.32 -11.11
CA PRO A 92 -0.41 -0.47 -10.66
C PRO A 92 -0.71 -0.36 -9.16
N VAL A 93 0.28 -0.05 -8.30
CA VAL A 93 0.07 0.14 -6.84
C VAL A 93 -0.72 1.39 -6.52
N SER A 94 -0.74 2.39 -7.41
CA SER A 94 -1.50 3.61 -7.21
C SER A 94 -3.00 3.36 -7.02
N ILE A 95 -3.55 2.35 -7.70
CA ILE A 95 -4.97 1.99 -7.64
C ILE A 95 -5.36 1.46 -6.25
N PRO A 96 -4.77 0.37 -5.72
CA PRO A 96 -5.10 -0.11 -4.38
C PRO A 96 -4.74 0.90 -3.28
N LEU A 97 -3.75 1.77 -3.51
CA LEU A 97 -3.43 2.85 -2.58
C LEU A 97 -4.58 3.86 -2.45
N VAL A 98 -5.08 4.38 -3.59
CA VAL A 98 -6.21 5.33 -3.60
C VAL A 98 -7.50 4.68 -3.09
N VAL A 99 -7.83 3.48 -3.59
CA VAL A 99 -9.01 2.73 -3.15
C VAL A 99 -8.95 2.42 -1.65
N GLY A 100 -7.78 2.00 -1.16
CA GLY A 100 -7.55 1.72 0.26
C GLY A 100 -7.69 2.96 1.13
N ALA A 101 -7.20 4.12 0.68
CA ALA A 101 -7.37 5.38 1.39
C ALA A 101 -8.85 5.80 1.47
N ILE A 102 -9.60 5.71 0.36
CA ILE A 102 -11.05 5.96 0.34
C ILE A 102 -11.76 5.00 1.29
N ALA A 103 -11.44 3.71 1.25
CA ALA A 103 -12.04 2.70 2.11
C ALA A 103 -11.78 2.97 3.61
N LEU A 104 -10.58 3.44 3.98
CA LEU A 104 -10.26 3.84 5.36
C LEU A 104 -11.11 5.03 5.83
N VAL A 105 -11.29 6.04 4.98
CA VAL A 105 -12.13 7.20 5.29
C VAL A 105 -13.61 6.79 5.39
N ALA A 106 -14.12 6.03 4.43
CA ALA A 106 -15.48 5.51 4.44
C ALA A 106 -15.75 4.65 5.68
N ARG A 107 -14.82 3.74 6.00
CA ARG A 107 -14.85 2.94 7.24
C ARG A 107 -14.97 3.81 8.49
N HIS A 108 -14.19 4.89 8.57
CA HIS A 108 -14.22 5.78 9.72
C HIS A 108 -15.54 6.55 9.81
N ALA A 109 -16.07 7.02 8.67
CA ALA A 109 -17.37 7.68 8.59
C ALA A 109 -18.51 6.74 9.03
N VAL A 110 -18.53 5.50 8.55
CA VAL A 110 -19.48 4.48 9.00
C VAL A 110 -19.37 4.25 10.50
N GLY A 111 -18.16 4.20 11.06
CA GLY A 111 -17.96 4.07 12.50
C GLY A 111 -18.47 5.26 13.30
N LYS A 112 -18.30 6.49 12.79
CA LYS A 112 -18.88 7.70 13.38
C LYS A 112 -20.41 7.68 13.39
N LEU A 113 -21.03 7.24 12.29
CA LEU A 113 -22.49 7.20 12.13
C LEU A 113 -23.13 6.07 12.95
N SER A 114 -22.50 4.91 13.02
CA SER A 114 -23.03 3.72 13.73
C SER A 114 -22.61 3.65 15.21
N GLY A 115 -21.68 4.50 15.66
CA GLY A 115 -21.05 4.41 16.98
C GLY A 115 -20.18 3.17 17.18
N ARG A 116 -19.90 2.39 16.13
CA ARG A 116 -19.10 1.16 16.18
C ARG A 116 -18.16 1.06 14.98
N TRP A 117 -16.89 0.77 15.23
CA TRP A 117 -15.86 0.62 14.21
C TRP A 117 -15.49 -0.86 13.98
N LEU A 118 -15.49 -1.30 12.72
CA LEU A 118 -14.92 -2.57 12.23
C LEU A 118 -13.39 -2.72 12.39
N ASN A 119 -12.89 -3.11 13.55
CA ASN A 119 -11.47 -3.35 13.75
C ASN A 119 -11.02 -4.65 13.06
N VAL A 120 -10.05 -4.52 12.17
CA VAL A 120 -9.34 -5.63 11.53
C VAL A 120 -8.08 -5.95 12.33
N ARG A 121 -7.89 -7.21 12.71
CA ARG A 121 -6.62 -7.72 13.24
C ARG A 121 -6.15 -8.86 12.36
N LEU A 122 -4.99 -8.66 11.77
CA LEU A 122 -4.34 -9.62 10.90
C LEU A 122 -3.05 -10.08 11.59
N ALA A 123 -3.01 -11.34 11.99
CA ALA A 123 -1.79 -11.98 12.47
C ALA A 123 -1.24 -12.84 11.34
N LEU A 124 -0.11 -12.42 10.79
CA LEU A 124 0.63 -13.14 9.75
C LEU A 124 1.99 -13.54 10.31
N PRO A 125 2.50 -14.73 9.96
CA PRO A 125 3.89 -15.03 10.24
C PRO A 125 4.79 -14.10 9.43
N ARG A 126 5.96 -13.77 9.98
CA ARG A 126 6.89 -12.79 9.38
C ARG A 126 7.24 -13.11 7.93
N TRP A 127 7.41 -14.38 7.58
CA TRP A 127 7.73 -14.79 6.21
C TRP A 127 6.59 -14.47 5.22
N VAL A 128 5.32 -14.59 5.63
CA VAL A 128 4.18 -14.19 4.76
C VAL A 128 4.15 -12.68 4.58
N LEU A 129 4.41 -11.90 5.63
CA LEU A 129 4.53 -10.44 5.50
C LEU A 129 5.65 -10.04 4.55
N ILE A 130 6.82 -10.68 4.67
CA ILE A 130 7.95 -10.46 3.77
C ILE A 130 7.54 -10.79 2.33
N LEU A 131 6.91 -11.94 2.10
CA LEU A 131 6.45 -12.31 0.75
C LEU A 131 5.42 -11.32 0.18
N LEU A 132 4.44 -10.90 0.98
CA LEU A 132 3.42 -9.94 0.56
C LEU A 132 3.97 -8.55 0.24
N ILE A 133 5.19 -8.22 0.68
CA ILE A 133 5.85 -6.95 0.38
C ILE A 133 6.86 -7.13 -0.76
N VAL A 134 7.75 -8.12 -0.64
CA VAL A 134 8.85 -8.35 -1.57
C VAL A 134 8.32 -8.79 -2.94
N LEU A 135 7.35 -9.70 -3.00
CA LEU A 135 6.86 -10.20 -4.27
C LEU A 135 6.23 -9.09 -5.13
N PRO A 136 5.32 -8.22 -4.61
CA PRO A 136 4.83 -7.09 -5.39
C PRO A 136 5.92 -6.10 -5.80
N LEU A 137 6.93 -5.85 -4.95
CA LEU A 137 8.05 -4.97 -5.30
C LEU A 137 8.88 -5.54 -6.45
N VAL A 138 9.14 -6.85 -6.46
CA VAL A 138 9.83 -7.53 -7.57
C VAL A 138 9.00 -7.48 -8.84
N VAL A 139 7.69 -7.75 -8.75
CA VAL A 139 6.78 -7.65 -9.92
C VAL A 139 6.73 -6.23 -10.46
N LEU A 140 6.69 -5.22 -9.57
CA LEU A 140 6.76 -3.82 -9.96
C LEU A 140 8.08 -3.50 -10.62
N GLU A 141 9.21 -3.88 -10.04
CA GLU A 141 10.53 -3.68 -10.64
C GLU A 141 10.56 -4.21 -12.07
N ILE A 142 10.14 -5.46 -12.29
CA ILE A 142 10.04 -6.05 -13.63
C ILE A 142 9.14 -5.20 -14.53
N ASN A 143 7.97 -4.79 -14.06
CA ASN A 143 7.05 -3.95 -14.82
C ASN A 143 7.66 -2.58 -15.17
N GLN A 144 8.39 -1.96 -14.24
CA GLN A 144 9.03 -0.66 -14.42
C GLN A 144 10.17 -0.75 -15.44
N GLN A 145 10.96 -1.82 -15.41
CA GLN A 145 12.00 -2.08 -16.41
C GLN A 145 11.41 -2.32 -17.81
N LEU A 146 10.29 -3.03 -17.92
CA LEU A 146 9.59 -3.25 -19.20
C LEU A 146 8.99 -1.96 -19.78
N HIS A 147 8.59 -1.01 -18.93
CA HIS A 147 7.99 0.26 -19.33
C HIS A 147 8.95 1.45 -19.20
N ALA A 148 10.26 1.22 -19.12
CA ALA A 148 11.25 2.26 -18.90
C ALA A 148 11.11 3.43 -19.90
N ALA A 149 10.83 3.15 -21.17
CA ALA A 149 10.63 4.20 -22.18
C ALA A 149 9.41 5.11 -21.89
N LEU A 150 8.32 4.56 -21.34
CA LEU A 150 7.15 5.33 -20.90
C LEU A 150 7.47 6.21 -19.68
N LEU A 151 8.30 5.68 -18.78
CA LEU A 151 8.62 6.30 -17.50
C LEU A 151 9.67 7.40 -17.63
N MET A 152 10.63 7.24 -18.55
CA MET A 152 11.64 8.24 -18.90
C MET A 152 11.06 9.43 -19.69
N GLY A 153 9.81 9.34 -20.14
CA GLY A 153 9.12 10.44 -20.82
C GLY A 153 8.83 11.64 -19.89
N PRO A 154 8.86 12.87 -20.43
CA PRO A 154 8.59 14.10 -19.68
C PRO A 154 7.21 14.14 -19.02
#